data_AF-A0A9X6KCV0-F1
#
_entry.id   AF-A0A9X6KCV0-F1
#
_cell.length_a   1.000
_cell.length_b   1.000
_cell.length_c   1.000
_cell.angle_alpha   90.00
_cell.angle_beta   90.00
_cell.angle_gamma   90.00
#
_symmetry.space_group_name_H-M   'P 1'
#
loop_
_entity.id
_entity.type
_entity.pdbx_description
1 polymer ?
#
loop_
_entity_poly.entity_id
_entity_poly.type
_entity_poly.pdbx_seq_one_letter_code
_entity_poly.pdbx_strand_id
1 'polypeptide(L)'
;MNIQNIKEVDVNITIENGDGSKVTVAEKAYKITDKYVLTVYEDGIQIEEFTYGNNDEIILGATVLDLSGNLDENLVDITQIGNISALDFLLVLASIKKDIH
;
A
#
# COMPACT_ATOMS: atom_id res chain seq x y z
N MET A 1 -11.90 -7.21 8.01
CA MET A 1 -11.87 -6.38 6.80
C MET A 1 -12.41 -7.23 5.67
N ASN A 2 -13.44 -6.79 4.94
CA ASN A 2 -13.90 -7.48 3.74
C ASN A 2 -13.19 -6.82 2.56
N ILE A 3 -12.15 -7.48 2.04
CA ILE A 3 -11.34 -6.94 0.95
C ILE A 3 -12.02 -7.39 -0.33
N GLN A 4 -12.95 -6.58 -0.83
CA GLN A 4 -13.64 -6.80 -2.11
C GLN A 4 -13.47 -5.56 -2.98
N ASN A 5 -13.26 -5.77 -4.28
CA ASN A 5 -13.08 -4.70 -5.28
C ASN A 5 -11.78 -3.89 -5.11
N ILE A 6 -10.65 -4.57 -4.97
CA ILE A 6 -9.33 -3.91 -5.01
C ILE A 6 -9.20 -3.16 -6.32
N LYS A 7 -8.86 -1.87 -6.23
CA LYS A 7 -8.68 -1.00 -7.38
C LYS A 7 -7.31 -0.33 -7.32
N GLU A 8 -6.55 -0.41 -8.41
CA GLU A 8 -5.34 0.38 -8.59
C GLU A 8 -5.72 1.87 -8.67
N VAL A 9 -5.02 2.69 -7.90
CA VAL A 9 -5.24 4.13 -7.81
C VAL A 9 -3.89 4.85 -7.77
N ASP A 10 -3.86 6.06 -8.31
CA ASP A 10 -2.71 6.95 -8.14
C ASP A 10 -2.81 7.66 -6.79
N VAL A 11 -1.72 7.65 -6.03
CA VAL A 11 -1.58 8.33 -4.73
C VAL A 11 -0.44 9.31 -4.79
N ASN A 12 -0.62 10.46 -4.15
CA ASN A 12 0.42 11.48 -4.09
C ASN A 12 1.15 11.39 -2.75
N ILE A 13 2.45 11.12 -2.85
CA ILE A 13 3.36 11.06 -1.71
C ILE A 13 4.12 12.37 -1.67
N THR A 14 3.93 13.15 -0.60
CA THR A 14 4.68 14.39 -0.38
C THR A 14 5.82 14.13 0.58
N ILE A 15 7.04 14.22 0.06
CA ILE A 15 8.29 14.09 0.81
C ILE A 15 8.73 15.50 1.19
N GLU A 16 8.76 15.80 2.49
CA GLU A 16 9.34 17.04 3.01
C GLU A 16 10.81 16.80 3.36
N ASN A 17 11.69 17.50 2.65
CA ASN A 17 13.12 17.46 2.89
C ASN A 17 13.46 18.27 4.15
N GLY A 18 14.60 17.95 4.77
CA GLY A 18 15.06 18.64 5.99
C GLY A 18 15.35 20.14 5.82
N ASP A 19 15.38 20.65 4.59
CA ASP A 19 15.52 22.08 4.25
C ASP A 19 14.16 22.80 4.08
N GLY A 20 13.05 22.10 4.30
CA GLY A 20 11.68 22.61 4.15
C GLY A 20 11.16 22.58 2.71
N SER A 21 11.95 22.13 1.73
CA SER A 21 11.45 21.87 0.38
C SER A 21 10.55 20.63 0.36
N LYS A 22 9.55 20.62 -0.52
CA LYS A 22 8.61 19.50 -0.67
C LYS A 22 8.65 18.99 -2.10
N VAL A 23 8.72 17.67 -2.25
CA VAL A 23 8.59 16.99 -3.54
C VAL A 23 7.37 16.09 -3.45
N THR A 24 6.45 16.25 -4.41
CA THR A 24 5.29 15.36 -4.54
C THR A 24 5.55 14.41 -5.69
N VAL A 25 5.42 13.11 -5.43
CA VAL A 25 5.55 12.04 -6.42
C VAL A 25 4.23 11.29 -6.48
N ALA A 26 3.79 10.99 -7.70
CA ALA A 26 2.63 10.13 -7.91
C ALA A 26 3.10 8.68 -7.98
N GLU A 27 2.53 7.83 -7.14
CA GLU A 27 2.80 6.39 -7.10
C GLU A 27 1.52 5.58 -7.22
N LYS A 28 1.66 4.31 -7.60
CA LYS A 28 0.54 3.39 -7.67
C LYS A 28 0.32 2.72 -6.32
N ALA A 29 -0.91 2.74 -5.86
CA ALA A 29 -1.35 1.96 -4.70
C ALA A 29 -2.63 1.20 -5.01
N TYR A 30 -3.01 0.32 -4.08
CA TYR A 30 -4.20 -0.52 -4.20
C TYR A 30 -5.21 -0.12 -3.15
N LYS A 31 -6.32 0.49 -3.56
CA LYS A 31 -7.43 0.77 -2.65
C LYS A 31 -8.08 -0.54 -2.22
N ILE A 32 -7.86 -0.95 -0.98
CA ILE A 32 -8.37 -2.20 -0.40
C ILE A 32 -9.67 -2.01 0.41
N THR A 33 -9.95 -0.77 0.84
CA THR A 33 -11.20 -0.36 1.50
C THR A 33 -11.52 1.12 1.21
N ASP A 34 -12.60 1.64 1.77
CA ASP A 34 -12.94 3.07 1.69
C ASP A 34 -12.01 4.01 2.47
N LYS A 35 -11.11 3.47 3.30
CA LYS A 35 -10.23 4.25 4.17
C LYS A 35 -8.75 3.90 4.06
N TYR A 36 -8.45 2.74 3.47
CA TYR A 36 -7.09 2.20 3.43
C TYR A 36 -6.67 1.89 2.01
N VAL A 37 -5.43 2.27 1.71
CA VAL A 37 -4.68 1.81 0.55
C VAL A 37 -3.59 0.85 1.00
N LEU A 38 -3.17 -0.01 0.09
CA LEU A 38 -2.03 -0.90 0.20
C LEU A 38 -0.98 -0.40 -0.78
N THR A 39 0.20 -0.04 -0.26
CA THR A 39 1.33 0.37 -1.08
C THR A 39 2.41 -0.70 -1.00
N VAL A 40 3.03 -0.99 -2.15
CA VAL A 40 4.05 -2.02 -2.29
C VAL A 40 5.32 -1.33 -2.77
N TYR A 41 6.36 -1.38 -1.94
CA TYR A 41 7.67 -0.80 -2.19
C TYR A 41 8.71 -1.92 -2.32
N GLU A 42 9.90 -1.57 -2.82
CA GLU A 42 11.03 -2.51 -2.91
C GLU A 42 11.43 -3.07 -1.53
N ASP A 43 11.28 -2.26 -0.49
CA ASP A 43 11.69 -2.54 0.88
C ASP A 43 10.53 -2.97 1.81
N GLY A 44 9.35 -3.22 1.25
CA GLY A 44 8.25 -3.81 2.00
C GLY A 44 6.86 -3.41 1.52
N ILE A 45 5.90 -3.60 2.41
CA ILE A 45 4.49 -3.35 2.14
C ILE A 45 3.91 -2.51 3.28
N GLN A 46 3.16 -1.48 2.91
CA GLN A 46 2.50 -0.60 3.86
C GLN A 46 0.99 -0.57 3.63
N ILE A 47 0.26 -0.37 4.73
CA ILE A 47 -1.15 -0.02 4.69
C ILE A 47 -1.30 1.34 5.34
N GLU A 48 -1.78 2.28 4.56
CA GLU A 48 -1.93 3.67 4.98
C GLU A 48 -3.40 4.07 4.96
N GLU A 49 -3.78 4.91 5.93
CA GLU A 49 -4.99 5.70 5.80
C GLU A 49 -4.86 6.64 4.62
N PHE A 50 -5.98 6.97 3.98
CA PHE A 50 -5.99 8.01 2.97
C PHE A 50 -7.16 8.96 3.12
N THR A 51 -7.00 10.15 2.55
CA THR A 51 -8.06 11.15 2.41
C THR A 51 -8.11 11.65 0.98
N TYR A 52 -9.22 12.26 0.61
CA TYR A 52 -9.34 12.95 -0.68
C TYR A 52 -8.93 14.41 -0.52
N GLY A 53 -7.95 14.83 -1.32
CA GLY A 53 -7.54 16.21 -1.53
C GLY A 53 -8.38 16.91 -2.59
N ASN A 54 -7.81 17.95 -3.18
CA ASN A 54 -8.47 18.65 -4.30
C ASN A 54 -8.44 17.75 -5.55
N ASN A 55 -9.47 17.86 -6.40
CA ASN A 55 -9.59 17.09 -7.65
C ASN A 55 -9.55 15.56 -7.46
N ASP A 56 -10.11 15.05 -6.36
CA ASP A 56 -10.14 13.63 -6.01
C ASP A 56 -8.75 12.97 -5.86
N GLU A 57 -7.71 13.78 -5.62
CA GLU A 57 -6.37 13.31 -5.29
C GLU A 57 -6.39 12.45 -4.02
N ILE A 58 -5.74 11.29 -4.06
CA ILE A 58 -5.55 10.47 -2.86
C ILE A 58 -4.28 10.93 -2.15
N ILE A 59 -4.46 11.43 -0.93
CA ILE A 59 -3.37 11.86 -0.05
C ILE A 59 -3.19 10.82 1.05
N LEU A 60 -1.98 10.26 1.14
CA LEU A 60 -1.62 9.30 2.18
C LEU A 60 -1.57 9.97 3.56
N GLY A 61 -2.10 9.28 4.55
CA GLY A 61 -2.16 9.67 5.95
C GLY A 61 -1.25 8.81 6.82
N ALA A 62 -1.77 8.37 7.96
CA ALA A 62 -1.01 7.56 8.91
C ALA A 62 -0.80 6.13 8.39
N THR A 63 0.42 5.60 8.56
CA THR A 63 0.72 4.18 8.36
C THR A 63 0.10 3.36 9.48
N VAL A 64 -0.77 2.42 9.11
CA VAL A 64 -1.49 1.51 10.03
C VAL A 64 -0.76 0.18 10.17
N LEU A 65 -0.10 -0.26 9.10
CA LEU A 65 0.75 -1.43 9.08
C LEU A 65 1.97 -1.14 8.22
N ASP A 66 3.14 -1.49 8.73
CA ASP A 66 4.39 -1.43 8.01
C ASP A 66 5.09 -2.79 8.13
N LEU A 67 5.20 -3.49 7.01
CA LEU A 67 5.90 -4.76 6.90
C LEU A 67 7.16 -4.55 6.08
N SER A 68 8.24 -4.15 6.77
CA SER A 68 9.55 -3.92 6.17
C SER A 68 10.36 -5.21 5.95
N GLY A 69 11.13 -5.20 4.87
CA GLY A 69 12.03 -6.25 4.41
C GLY A 69 12.06 -6.33 2.87
N ASN A 70 13.14 -6.89 2.31
CA ASN A 70 13.25 -7.07 0.87
C ASN A 70 12.05 -7.84 0.33
N LEU A 71 11.34 -7.21 -0.60
CA LEU A 71 10.17 -7.76 -1.26
C LEU A 71 10.49 -7.94 -2.74
N ASP A 72 10.31 -9.14 -3.28
CA ASP A 72 10.24 -9.29 -4.73
C ASP A 72 8.81 -8.94 -5.17
N GLU A 73 8.64 -7.70 -5.62
CA GLU A 73 7.36 -7.16 -6.09
C GLU A 73 6.71 -8.03 -7.18
N ASN A 74 7.49 -8.79 -7.96
CA ASN A 74 6.98 -9.66 -9.02
C ASN A 74 6.23 -10.89 -8.49
N LEU A 75 6.45 -11.25 -7.22
CA LEU A 75 5.80 -12.39 -6.56
C LEU A 75 4.47 -12.00 -5.89
N VAL A 76 4.15 -10.70 -5.83
CA VAL A 76 2.93 -10.21 -5.19
C VAL A 76 1.78 -10.20 -6.20
N ASP A 77 1.02 -11.30 -6.25
CA ASP A 77 -0.21 -11.33 -7.05
C ASP A 77 -1.40 -10.72 -6.28
N ILE A 78 -1.57 -9.41 -6.43
CA ILE A 78 -2.62 -8.64 -5.76
C ILE A 78 -4.02 -8.98 -6.28
N THR A 79 -4.13 -9.59 -7.47
CA THR A 79 -5.44 -9.98 -8.02
C THR A 79 -6.08 -11.13 -7.24
N GLN A 80 -5.27 -11.98 -6.59
CA GLN A 80 -5.75 -13.03 -5.69
C GLN A 80 -6.22 -12.49 -4.33
N ILE A 81 -5.84 -11.26 -3.97
CA ILE A 81 -6.14 -10.64 -2.68
C ILE A 81 -7.57 -10.08 -2.64
N GLY A 82 -8.18 -9.82 -3.80
CA GLY A 82 -9.50 -9.20 -3.89
C GLY A 82 -10.70 -10.02 -3.39
N ASN A 83 -10.47 -11.22 -2.84
CA ASN A 83 -11.51 -12.13 -2.33
C ASN A 83 -11.13 -12.89 -1.05
N ILE A 84 -10.08 -12.48 -0.34
CA ILE A 84 -9.59 -13.21 0.85
C ILE A 84 -9.90 -12.47 2.15
N SER A 85 -9.92 -13.21 3.27
CA SER A 85 -10.12 -12.58 4.58
C SER A 85 -8.92 -11.73 4.97
N ALA A 86 -9.09 -10.77 5.89
CA ALA A 86 -7.98 -9.96 6.39
C ALA A 86 -6.82 -10.82 6.96
N LEU A 87 -7.14 -11.97 7.58
CA LEU A 87 -6.14 -12.87 8.12
C LEU A 87 -5.40 -13.61 7.01
N ASP A 88 -6.12 -14.07 5.98
CA ASP A 88 -5.52 -14.70 4.80
C ASP A 88 -4.67 -13.71 4.01
N PHE A 89 -5.08 -12.45 3.94
CA PHE A 89 -4.28 -11.36 3.37
C PHE A 89 -2.98 -11.18 4.14
N LEU A 90 -3.03 -11.05 5.47
CA LEU A 90 -1.82 -11.00 6.30
C LEU A 90 -0.97 -12.26 6.15
N LEU A 91 -1.57 -13.43 5.93
CA LEU A 91 -0.87 -14.69 5.71
C LEU A 91 -0.18 -14.72 4.34
N VAL A 92 -0.82 -14.22 3.28
CA VAL A 92 -0.23 -14.03 1.95
C VAL A 92 0.94 -13.06 2.04
N LEU A 93 0.77 -11.91 2.72
CA LEU A 93 1.84 -10.95 2.97
C LEU A 93 3.01 -11.59 3.75
N ALA A 94 2.72 -12.36 4.80
CA ALA A 94 3.75 -13.06 5.57
C ALA A 94 4.44 -14.18 4.77
N SER A 95 3.76 -14.80 3.79
CA SER A 95 4.33 -15.85 2.94
C SER A 95 5.33 -15.32 1.93
N ILE A 96 5.16 -14.08 1.45
CA ILE A 96 6.15 -13.43 0.58
C ILE A 96 7.51 -13.30 1.29
N LYS A 97 7.51 -13.16 2.63
CA LYS A 97 8.73 -13.13 3.46
C LYS A 97 9.34 -14.51 3.71
N LYS A 98 8.59 -15.60 3.53
CA LYS A 98 9.03 -16.95 3.93
C LYS A 98 9.91 -17.65 2.87
N ASP A 99 9.89 -17.20 1.62
CA ASP A 99 10.65 -17.80 0.52
C ASP A 99 12.03 -17.16 0.27
N ILE A 100 12.55 -16.40 1.23
CA ILE A 100 13.96 -15.99 1.23
C ILE A 100 14.76 -17.05 2.02
N HIS A 101 15.22 -18.09 1.32
CA HIS A 101 16.31 -18.97 1.76
C HIS A 101 17.57 -18.65 0.96
#